data_AF-F7DTE9-F1
#
_entry.id   AF-F7DTE9-F1
#
_cell.length_a   1.000
_cell.length_b   1.000
_cell.length_c   1.000
_cell.angle_alpha   90.00
_cell.angle_beta   90.00
_cell.angle_gamma   90.00
#
_symmetry.space_group_name_H-M   'P 1'
#
loop_
_entity.id
_entity.type
_entity.pdbx_description
1 polymer ?
#
loop_
_entity_poly.entity_id
_entity_poly.type
_entity_poly.pdbx_seq_one_letter_code
_entity_poly.pdbx_strand_id
1 'polypeptide(L)'
;MGNGMNKSLFYQRTRISVPSRVPEVIWLVVCAISSPVVSASLFTCGLHRRLSGHSREPGRHSPCCKILPGLYIGNFKDARDAEQLSKNKVTHILSVHDSARPMLEGVKYLCIPAADSPSQNLTRHFKESIKFIHECRLRGEGCLVHCLAGVSRSVTLVIAYIMTVTDFGWEDALHTVRAGRSCANPNLGFQRQLQDFEKHEVHQYRQWLKEEYGESPLRDAEEARNILGKYKEQGRVESQPGARRWSSFQAVPPLAFSNYMTET
;
A
#
# COMPACT_ATOMS: atom_id res chain seq x y z
N MET A 1 -63.94 31.11 -3.09
CA MET A 1 -64.10 30.68 -1.69
C MET A 1 -62.79 30.05 -1.26
N GLY A 2 -61.97 30.83 -0.56
CA GLY A 2 -60.68 30.37 -0.06
C GLY A 2 -60.86 29.53 1.19
N ASN A 3 -60.01 28.52 1.35
CA ASN A 3 -59.70 27.94 2.65
C ASN A 3 -58.19 27.80 2.73
N GLY A 4 -57.57 28.85 3.27
CA GLY A 4 -56.25 28.78 3.85
C GLY A 4 -56.36 28.12 5.23
N MET A 5 -55.55 27.08 5.45
CA MET A 5 -55.21 26.63 6.79
C MET A 5 -53.69 26.58 6.90
N ASN A 6 -53.17 27.71 7.38
CA ASN A 6 -51.86 27.85 7.97
C ASN A 6 -52.04 27.61 9.48
N LYS A 7 -51.29 26.68 10.09
CA LYS A 7 -51.09 26.66 11.56
C LYS A 7 -49.89 25.80 11.98
N SER A 8 -48.92 26.52 12.54
CA SER A 8 -47.96 26.20 13.59
C SER A 8 -46.92 25.10 13.36
N LEU A 9 -45.73 25.57 12.99
CA LEU A 9 -44.43 25.06 13.42
C LEU A 9 -44.39 24.91 14.95
N PHE A 10 -44.15 23.70 15.44
CA PHE A 10 -43.67 23.46 16.80
C PHE A 10 -42.16 23.17 16.73
N TYR A 11 -41.38 24.18 17.08
CA TYR A 11 -39.92 24.09 17.27
C TYR A 11 -39.68 23.72 18.73
N GLN A 12 -39.55 22.42 19.04
CA GLN A 12 -39.12 22.01 20.38
C GLN A 12 -37.60 22.08 20.48
N ARG A 13 -37.18 23.04 21.31
CA ARG A 13 -35.80 23.40 21.63
C ARG A 13 -35.34 22.57 22.83
N THR A 14 -34.78 21.39 22.60
CA THR A 14 -34.11 20.63 23.67
C THR A 14 -32.71 21.20 23.89
N ARG A 15 -32.56 22.00 24.95
CA ARG A 15 -31.27 22.36 25.55
C ARG A 15 -30.69 21.09 26.16
N ILE A 16 -29.57 20.60 25.62
CA ILE A 16 -28.72 19.64 26.32
C ILE A 16 -27.46 20.38 26.74
N SER A 17 -27.27 20.39 28.05
CA SER A 17 -26.15 20.94 28.81
C SER A 17 -24.83 20.27 28.45
N VAL A 18 -23.82 21.09 28.17
CA VAL A 18 -22.42 20.68 27.99
C VAL A 18 -21.76 20.56 29.37
N PRO A 19 -21.21 19.41 29.77
CA PRO A 19 -20.29 19.35 30.89
C PRO A 19 -18.84 19.58 30.40
N SER A 20 -18.21 20.51 31.07
CA SER A 20 -16.82 20.93 30.97
C SER A 20 -15.83 19.92 31.57
N ARG A 21 -14.68 19.77 30.90
CA ARG A 21 -13.33 19.38 31.41
C ARG A 21 -13.12 17.97 31.98
N VAL A 22 -12.21 17.22 31.36
CA VAL A 22 -11.27 16.27 32.01
C VAL A 22 -10.06 16.02 31.07
N PRO A 23 -8.89 15.59 31.57
CA PRO A 23 -7.62 16.30 31.36
C PRO A 23 -6.59 15.53 30.50
N GLU A 24 -5.56 16.27 30.08
CA GLU A 24 -4.38 15.80 29.35
C GLU A 24 -3.66 14.65 30.07
N VAL A 25 -3.36 13.58 29.33
CA VAL A 25 -2.51 12.47 29.79
C VAL A 25 -1.10 12.66 29.26
N ILE A 26 -0.23 13.01 30.19
CA ILE A 26 1.22 13.16 30.07
C ILE A 26 1.84 11.81 29.72
N TRP A 27 2.53 11.73 28.58
CA TRP A 27 3.46 10.65 28.26
C TRP A 27 4.86 11.05 28.74
N LEU A 28 5.31 10.46 29.85
CA LEU A 28 6.73 10.43 30.23
C LEU A 28 7.10 8.96 30.50
N VAL A 29 7.95 8.40 29.63
CA VAL A 29 8.82 7.28 29.98
C VAL A 29 10.26 7.77 29.90
N VAL A 30 10.86 7.71 31.08
CA VAL A 30 12.21 8.03 31.53
C VAL A 30 13.33 7.60 30.57
N CYS A 31 14.29 8.50 30.33
CA CYS A 31 15.65 8.13 29.95
C CYS A 31 16.65 9.11 30.59
N ALA A 32 17.27 8.67 31.68
CA ALA A 32 18.36 9.33 32.41
C ALA A 32 19.01 8.18 33.23
N ILE A 33 20.31 7.98 33.45
CA ILE A 33 21.52 8.80 33.41
C ILE A 33 22.71 7.82 33.28
N SER A 34 23.83 8.26 32.68
CA SER A 34 25.27 7.96 33.00
C SER A 34 26.05 7.91 31.68
N SER A 35 27.20 8.51 31.42
CA SER A 35 28.12 9.50 32.02
C SER A 35 29.17 9.80 30.92
N PRO A 36 30.00 10.85 31.01
CA PRO A 36 30.79 11.36 29.90
C PRO A 36 32.25 10.88 29.91
N VAL A 37 32.90 11.00 28.74
CA VAL A 37 34.36 11.01 28.49
C VAL A 37 35.13 9.69 28.63
N VAL A 38 35.48 9.06 27.50
CA VAL A 38 36.84 8.51 27.29
C VAL A 38 37.29 8.76 25.85
N SER A 39 38.54 9.18 25.76
CA SER A 39 39.34 9.63 24.63
C SER A 39 39.31 8.75 23.37
N ALA A 40 39.43 9.45 22.25
CA ALA A 40 39.75 8.92 20.94
C ALA A 40 41.01 8.04 20.95
N SER A 41 40.91 6.90 20.27
CA SER A 41 42.03 6.22 19.63
C SER A 41 41.60 5.81 18.23
N LEU A 42 42.29 6.38 17.25
CA LEU A 42 42.11 6.21 15.83
C LEU A 42 42.50 4.79 15.42
N PHE A 43 41.53 4.03 14.89
CA PHE A 43 41.80 2.98 13.92
C PHE A 43 41.13 3.39 12.61
N THR A 44 41.89 4.08 11.76
CA THR A 44 41.53 4.34 10.38
C THR A 44 41.57 3.03 9.60
N CYS A 45 40.41 2.47 9.29
CA CYS A 45 40.28 1.52 8.19
C CYS A 45 39.34 2.12 7.15
N GLY A 46 39.92 2.50 6.01
CA GLY A 46 39.25 3.21 4.94
C GLY A 46 38.13 2.40 4.31
N LEU A 47 36.92 2.96 4.35
CA LEU A 47 35.91 2.70 3.33
C LEU A 47 35.29 4.05 2.96
N HIS A 48 35.78 4.62 1.85
CA HIS A 48 35.25 5.84 1.28
C HIS A 48 33.88 5.55 0.66
N ARG A 49 32.84 5.48 1.49
CA ARG A 49 31.45 5.59 1.02
C ARG A 49 31.13 7.09 1.01
N ARG A 50 30.98 7.68 -0.18
CA ARG A 50 30.26 8.95 -0.34
C ARG A 50 28.83 8.71 0.15
N LEU A 51 28.59 8.98 1.43
CA LEU A 51 27.27 9.18 1.97
C LEU A 51 26.87 10.58 1.53
N SER A 52 26.16 10.69 0.41
CA SER A 52 25.20 11.78 0.25
C SER A 52 24.14 11.56 1.34
N GLY A 53 24.37 12.17 2.50
CA GLY A 53 23.47 12.18 3.63
C GLY A 53 22.15 12.81 3.22
N HIS A 54 21.14 11.98 2.97
CA HIS A 54 19.77 12.35 3.25
C HIS A 54 19.40 11.69 4.56
N SER A 55 19.54 12.45 5.65
CA SER A 55 18.85 12.17 6.90
C SER A 55 17.38 11.96 6.56
N ARG A 56 16.84 10.76 6.76
CA ARG A 56 15.39 10.56 6.69
C ARG A 56 14.81 11.25 7.92
N GLU A 57 14.29 12.45 7.71
CA GLU A 57 13.41 13.15 8.64
C GLU A 57 12.37 12.18 9.23
N PRO A 58 12.29 12.03 10.56
CA PRO A 58 11.27 11.20 11.19
C PRO A 58 9.91 11.88 11.01
N GLY A 59 9.16 11.45 9.99
CA GLY A 59 7.84 12.00 9.66
C GLY A 59 7.44 11.89 8.19
N ARG A 60 8.35 11.51 7.29
CA ARG A 60 8.03 11.40 5.87
C ARG A 60 7.19 10.15 5.57
N HIS A 61 5.89 10.35 5.54
CA HIS A 61 4.91 9.39 5.03
C HIS A 61 5.30 8.96 3.60
N SER A 62 5.25 7.66 3.28
CA SER A 62 5.54 7.19 1.92
C SER A 62 4.36 7.50 1.01
N PRO A 63 4.56 8.28 -0.07
CA PRO A 63 3.49 8.74 -0.93
C PRO A 63 2.80 7.58 -1.66
N CYS A 64 1.60 7.84 -2.19
CA CYS A 64 0.92 6.91 -3.07
C CYS A 64 1.81 6.54 -4.26
N CYS A 65 1.75 5.27 -4.65
CA CYS A 65 2.64 4.70 -5.64
C CYS A 65 1.93 4.58 -6.98
N LYS A 66 2.51 5.13 -8.05
CA LYS A 66 2.05 4.91 -9.42
C LYS A 66 2.31 3.45 -9.81
N ILE A 67 1.28 2.76 -10.29
CA ILE A 67 1.36 1.37 -10.75
C ILE A 67 1.33 1.33 -12.28
N LEU A 68 0.39 2.05 -12.89
CA LEU A 68 0.28 2.26 -14.33
C LEU A 68 -0.07 3.75 -14.58
N PRO A 69 0.03 4.27 -15.81
CA PRO A 69 -0.47 5.60 -16.15
C PRO A 69 -1.91 5.80 -15.67
N GLY A 70 -2.15 6.81 -14.83
CA GLY A 70 -3.47 7.09 -14.26
C GLY A 70 -3.94 6.12 -13.17
N LEU A 71 -3.10 5.20 -12.66
CA LEU A 71 -3.47 4.24 -11.61
C LEU A 71 -2.47 4.22 -10.46
N TYR A 72 -2.98 4.41 -9.24
CA TYR A 72 -2.16 4.57 -8.04
C TYR A 72 -2.67 3.66 -6.90
N ILE A 73 -1.76 3.23 -6.02
CA ILE A 73 -2.09 2.57 -4.76
C ILE A 73 -1.56 3.38 -3.57
N GLY A 74 -2.40 3.55 -2.55
CA GLY A 74 -2.03 4.24 -1.31
C GLY A 74 -2.63 3.61 -0.05
N ASN A 75 -2.26 4.18 1.09
CA ASN A 75 -2.87 3.93 2.40
C ASN A 75 -3.93 5.01 2.73
N PHE A 76 -4.52 4.93 3.93
CA PHE A 76 -5.60 5.85 4.30
C PHE A 76 -5.15 7.32 4.42
N LYS A 77 -3.87 7.59 4.71
CA LYS A 77 -3.33 8.95 4.80
C LYS A 77 -3.13 9.53 3.41
N ASP A 78 -2.62 8.74 2.46
CA ASP A 78 -2.49 9.14 1.05
C ASP A 78 -3.82 9.61 0.46
N ALA A 79 -4.92 8.93 0.79
CA ALA A 79 -6.26 9.25 0.30
C ALA A 79 -6.82 10.58 0.84
N ARG A 80 -6.13 11.23 1.78
CA ARG A 80 -6.48 12.54 2.35
C ARG A 80 -5.42 13.62 2.08
N ASP A 81 -4.33 13.25 1.42
CA ASP A 81 -3.23 14.16 1.12
C ASP A 81 -3.58 14.96 -0.14
N ALA A 82 -4.14 16.15 0.05
CA ALA A 82 -4.57 17.02 -1.04
C ALA A 82 -3.42 17.39 -2.00
N GLU A 83 -2.18 17.52 -1.49
CA GLU A 83 -1.02 17.84 -2.32
C GLU A 83 -0.70 16.67 -3.25
N GLN A 84 -0.66 15.44 -2.72
CA GLN A 84 -0.42 14.25 -3.54
C GLN A 84 -1.54 13.99 -4.54
N LEU A 85 -2.81 14.15 -4.13
CA LEU A 85 -3.95 13.97 -5.02
C LEU A 85 -3.93 14.97 -6.17
N SER A 86 -3.65 16.25 -5.88
CA SER A 86 -3.51 17.29 -6.90
C SER A 86 -2.34 17.03 -7.85
N LYS A 87 -1.15 16.75 -7.29
CA LYS A 87 0.07 16.45 -8.06
C LYS A 87 -0.11 15.29 -9.04
N ASN A 88 -0.84 14.25 -8.62
CA ASN A 88 -1.10 13.05 -9.43
C ASN A 88 -2.39 13.14 -10.25
N LYS A 89 -3.08 14.30 -10.25
CA LYS A 89 -4.35 14.52 -10.95
C LYS A 89 -5.40 13.45 -10.60
N VAL A 90 -5.46 13.07 -9.33
CA VAL A 90 -6.42 12.08 -8.84
C VAL A 90 -7.79 12.73 -8.73
N THR A 91 -8.73 12.24 -9.53
CA THR A 91 -10.14 12.66 -9.54
C THR A 91 -11.07 11.53 -9.07
N HIS A 92 -10.56 10.30 -9.02
CA HIS A 92 -11.29 9.10 -8.62
C HIS A 92 -10.59 8.40 -7.46
N ILE A 93 -11.35 8.03 -6.44
CA ILE A 93 -10.86 7.23 -5.31
C ILE A 93 -11.72 5.98 -5.14
N LEU A 94 -11.08 4.82 -5.29
CA LEU A 94 -11.64 3.54 -4.87
C LEU A 94 -11.16 3.25 -3.45
N SER A 95 -12.08 3.36 -2.49
CA SER A 95 -11.82 3.15 -1.07
C SER A 95 -12.30 1.77 -0.64
N VAL A 96 -11.38 0.89 -0.24
CA VAL A 96 -11.69 -0.47 0.20
C VAL A 96 -11.17 -0.73 1.62
N HIS A 97 -12.00 -0.42 2.61
CA HIS A 97 -11.76 -0.69 4.03
C HIS A 97 -13.07 -0.69 4.83
N ASP A 98 -13.02 -1.09 6.10
CA ASP A 98 -14.17 -1.39 6.96
C ASP A 98 -15.21 -0.28 7.05
N SER A 99 -14.77 0.98 6.98
CA SER A 99 -15.59 2.19 7.08
C SER A 99 -15.49 3.10 5.85
N ALA A 100 -15.29 2.51 4.67
CA ALA A 100 -15.13 3.25 3.41
C ALA A 100 -16.36 4.13 3.15
N ARG A 101 -16.13 5.43 2.95
CA ARG A 101 -17.14 6.44 2.62
C ARG A 101 -16.48 7.62 1.89
N PRO A 102 -17.23 8.39 1.08
CA PRO A 102 -16.71 9.61 0.49
C PRO A 102 -16.17 10.58 1.55
N MET A 103 -15.06 11.26 1.25
CA MET A 103 -14.35 12.09 2.22
C MET A 103 -13.99 13.49 1.72
N LEU A 104 -13.72 13.63 0.42
CA LEU A 104 -13.27 14.88 -0.19
C LEU A 104 -14.31 15.34 -1.23
N GLU A 105 -14.50 16.65 -1.32
CA GLU A 105 -15.29 17.25 -2.40
C GLU A 105 -14.51 17.20 -3.72
N GLY A 106 -15.23 17.22 -4.85
CA GLY A 106 -14.62 17.22 -6.19
C GLY A 106 -13.98 15.89 -6.61
N VAL A 107 -14.06 14.85 -5.77
CA VAL A 107 -13.56 13.50 -6.06
C VAL A 107 -14.72 12.53 -6.23
N LYS A 108 -14.68 11.70 -7.26
CA LYS A 108 -15.63 10.61 -7.48
C LYS A 108 -15.19 9.39 -6.68
N TYR A 109 -16.12 8.76 -5.98
CA TYR A 109 -15.82 7.64 -5.09
C TYR A 109 -16.51 6.34 -5.50
N LEU A 110 -15.77 5.24 -5.38
CA LEU A 110 -16.32 3.90 -5.20
C LEU A 110 -15.90 3.42 -3.81
N CYS A 111 -16.86 3.17 -2.92
CA CYS A 111 -16.59 2.76 -1.54
C CYS A 111 -17.06 1.33 -1.32
N ILE A 112 -16.11 0.45 -0.98
CA ILE A 112 -16.35 -0.98 -0.73
C ILE A 112 -16.01 -1.26 0.75
N PRO A 113 -17.01 -1.37 1.64
CA PRO A 113 -16.80 -1.84 3.01
C PRO A 113 -16.31 -3.29 3.01
N ALA A 114 -15.04 -3.49 3.35
CA ALA A 114 -14.42 -4.82 3.33
C ALA A 114 -13.30 -4.93 4.37
N ALA A 115 -13.32 -6.02 5.14
CA ALA A 115 -12.27 -6.36 6.10
C ALA A 115 -11.03 -6.96 5.41
N ASP A 116 -9.85 -6.82 6.01
CA ASP A 116 -8.63 -7.50 5.54
C ASP A 116 -8.54 -8.93 6.10
N SER A 117 -9.53 -9.74 5.78
CA SER A 117 -9.62 -11.12 6.25
C SER A 117 -9.58 -12.09 5.08
N PRO A 118 -8.94 -13.27 5.21
CA PRO A 118 -9.04 -14.34 4.21
C PRO A 118 -10.47 -14.77 3.90
N SER A 119 -11.42 -14.56 4.82
CA SER A 119 -12.85 -14.87 4.64
C SER A 119 -13.64 -13.80 3.90
N GLN A 120 -13.08 -12.59 3.69
CA GLN A 120 -13.75 -11.53 2.96
C GLN A 120 -13.80 -11.87 1.47
N ASN A 121 -14.98 -11.84 0.86
CA ASN A 121 -15.13 -12.01 -0.60
C ASN A 121 -14.90 -10.66 -1.30
N LEU A 122 -13.79 -10.54 -2.03
CA LEU A 122 -13.49 -9.39 -2.91
C LEU A 122 -13.80 -9.68 -4.38
N THR A 123 -13.84 -10.94 -4.81
CA THR A 123 -14.17 -11.32 -6.20
C THR A 123 -15.49 -10.73 -6.67
N ARG A 124 -16.51 -10.69 -5.80
CA ARG A 124 -17.82 -10.08 -6.12
C ARG A 124 -17.74 -8.58 -6.46
N HIS A 125 -16.65 -7.91 -6.08
CA HIS A 125 -16.41 -6.48 -6.32
C HIS A 125 -15.47 -6.22 -7.49
N PHE A 126 -14.92 -7.27 -8.15
CA PHE A 126 -13.96 -7.09 -9.24
C PHE A 126 -14.58 -6.33 -10.41
N LYS A 127 -15.79 -6.71 -10.85
CA LYS A 127 -16.43 -6.07 -12.02
C LYS A 127 -16.66 -4.57 -11.83
N GLU A 128 -17.23 -4.16 -10.70
CA GLU A 128 -17.47 -2.74 -10.42
C GLU A 128 -16.16 -1.96 -10.21
N SER A 129 -15.15 -2.58 -9.58
CA SER A 129 -13.84 -1.98 -9.36
C SER A 129 -13.11 -1.76 -10.68
N ILE A 130 -13.13 -2.77 -11.55
CA ILE A 130 -12.50 -2.72 -12.87
C ILE A 130 -13.17 -1.64 -13.72
N LYS A 131 -14.50 -1.62 -13.77
CA LYS A 131 -15.26 -0.58 -14.49
C LYS A 131 -14.88 0.82 -14.02
N PHE A 132 -14.90 1.06 -12.71
CA PHE A 132 -14.59 2.35 -12.11
C PHE A 132 -13.16 2.82 -12.45
N ILE A 133 -12.17 1.93 -12.33
CA ILE A 133 -10.78 2.24 -12.68
C ILE A 133 -10.63 2.47 -14.18
N HIS A 134 -11.23 1.61 -15.01
CA HIS A 134 -11.07 1.66 -16.46
C HIS A 134 -11.64 2.96 -17.05
N GLU A 135 -12.89 3.30 -16.71
CA GLU A 135 -13.53 4.53 -17.18
C GLU A 135 -12.76 5.79 -16.76
N CYS A 136 -12.21 5.82 -15.54
CA CYS A 136 -11.35 6.91 -15.10
C CYS A 136 -10.13 7.06 -16.01
N ARG A 137 -9.44 5.94 -16.29
CA ARG A 137 -8.19 5.96 -17.06
C ARG A 137 -8.43 6.27 -18.54
N LEU A 138 -9.55 5.82 -19.11
CA LEU A 138 -9.93 6.16 -20.49
C LEU A 138 -10.18 7.67 -20.68
N ARG A 139 -10.60 8.38 -19.62
CA ARG A 139 -10.73 9.85 -19.63
C ARG A 139 -9.40 10.59 -19.42
N GLY A 140 -8.27 9.87 -19.29
CA GLY A 140 -6.96 10.47 -19.02
C GLY A 140 -6.83 11.00 -17.58
N GLU A 141 -7.69 10.54 -16.67
CA GLU A 141 -7.73 10.98 -15.28
C GLU A 141 -6.99 10.00 -14.34
N GLY A 142 -6.67 10.45 -13.11
CA GLY A 142 -6.01 9.63 -12.09
C GLY A 142 -7.00 8.92 -11.15
N CYS A 143 -6.81 7.60 -10.98
CA CYS A 143 -7.53 6.79 -10.01
C CYS A 143 -6.59 6.31 -8.89
N LEU A 144 -6.92 6.65 -7.64
CA LEU A 144 -6.28 6.10 -6.46
C LEU A 144 -7.11 4.96 -5.87
N VAL A 145 -6.51 3.78 -5.75
CA VAL A 145 -7.10 2.63 -5.04
C VAL A 145 -6.41 2.51 -3.68
N HIS A 146 -7.15 2.66 -2.59
CA HIS A 146 -6.57 2.62 -1.25
C HIS A 146 -7.34 1.73 -0.29
N CYS A 147 -6.63 1.19 0.69
CA CYS A 147 -7.21 0.56 1.87
C CYS A 147 -6.62 1.22 3.12
N LEU A 148 -6.56 0.49 4.25
CA LEU A 148 -5.93 1.01 5.46
C LEU A 148 -4.41 1.19 5.27
N ALA A 149 -3.70 0.13 4.86
CA ALA A 149 -2.23 0.12 4.72
C ALA A 149 -1.74 0.22 3.27
N GLY A 150 -2.61 0.00 2.29
CA GLY A 150 -2.24 -0.13 0.88
C GLY A 150 -1.43 -1.40 0.59
N VAL A 151 -1.67 -2.49 1.32
CA VAL A 151 -0.87 -3.73 1.25
C VAL A 151 -1.63 -4.90 0.64
N SER A 152 -2.89 -5.09 1.04
CA SER A 152 -3.67 -6.29 0.73
C SER A 152 -4.94 -5.98 -0.06
N ARG A 153 -6.04 -5.55 0.58
CA ARG A 153 -7.34 -5.25 -0.09
C ARG A 153 -7.25 -4.43 -1.39
N SER A 154 -6.60 -3.26 -1.33
CA SER A 154 -6.46 -2.37 -2.49
C SER A 154 -5.57 -2.98 -3.58
N VAL A 155 -4.53 -3.70 -3.18
CA VAL A 155 -3.63 -4.41 -4.09
C VAL A 155 -4.39 -5.51 -4.83
N THR A 156 -5.25 -6.26 -4.15
CA THR A 156 -6.08 -7.31 -4.77
C THR A 156 -6.95 -6.76 -5.89
N LEU A 157 -7.64 -5.64 -5.68
CA LEU A 157 -8.48 -5.04 -6.72
C LEU A 157 -7.67 -4.52 -7.91
N VAL A 158 -6.48 -3.94 -7.66
CA VAL A 158 -5.57 -3.50 -8.73
C VAL A 158 -4.98 -4.68 -9.49
N ILE A 159 -4.66 -5.80 -8.84
CA ILE A 159 -4.21 -7.01 -9.53
C ILE A 159 -5.30 -7.53 -10.47
N ALA A 160 -6.54 -7.65 -9.99
CA ALA A 160 -7.67 -8.07 -10.84
C ALA A 160 -7.85 -7.14 -12.06
N TYR A 161 -7.67 -5.83 -11.86
CA TYR A 161 -7.65 -4.85 -12.96
C TYR A 161 -6.52 -5.13 -13.97
N ILE A 162 -5.27 -5.26 -13.51
CA ILE A 162 -4.11 -5.52 -14.38
C ILE A 162 -4.30 -6.83 -15.16
N MET A 163 -4.74 -7.90 -14.50
CA MET A 163 -5.02 -9.19 -15.14
C MET A 163 -6.07 -9.06 -16.26
N THR A 164 -7.03 -8.14 -16.11
CA THR A 164 -8.12 -7.95 -17.07
C THR A 164 -7.69 -7.10 -18.27
N VAL A 165 -6.83 -6.09 -18.08
CA VAL A 165 -6.34 -5.23 -19.18
C VAL A 165 -5.07 -5.74 -19.86
N THR A 166 -4.56 -6.89 -19.41
CA THR A 166 -3.38 -7.57 -19.96
C THR A 166 -3.65 -9.06 -20.14
N ASP A 167 -2.66 -9.79 -20.63
CA ASP A 167 -2.63 -11.25 -20.68
C ASP A 167 -2.04 -11.89 -19.41
N PHE A 168 -1.72 -11.12 -18.37
CA PHE A 168 -1.03 -11.62 -17.18
C PHE A 168 -1.90 -12.52 -16.30
N GLY A 169 -1.25 -13.51 -15.68
CA GLY A 169 -1.75 -14.17 -14.48
C GLY A 169 -1.58 -13.31 -13.22
N TRP A 170 -2.11 -13.76 -12.09
CA TRP A 170 -2.14 -12.98 -10.86
C TRP A 170 -0.75 -12.73 -10.27
N GLU A 171 0.20 -13.66 -10.44
CA GLU A 171 1.57 -13.52 -9.95
C GLU A 171 2.35 -12.44 -10.72
N ASP A 172 2.27 -12.45 -12.05
CA ASP A 172 2.91 -11.42 -12.88
C ASP A 172 2.28 -10.05 -12.64
N ALA A 173 0.95 -9.99 -12.49
CA ALA A 173 0.26 -8.76 -12.09
C ALA A 173 0.68 -8.27 -10.69
N LEU A 174 0.85 -9.17 -9.70
CA LEU A 174 1.38 -8.82 -8.39
C LEU A 174 2.82 -8.30 -8.48
N HIS A 175 3.67 -8.89 -9.31
CA HIS A 175 5.03 -8.40 -9.56
C HIS A 175 5.02 -6.99 -10.18
N THR A 176 4.13 -6.72 -11.14
CA THR A 176 3.92 -5.37 -11.67
C THR A 176 3.54 -4.38 -10.56
N VAL A 177 2.65 -4.77 -9.64
CA VAL A 177 2.32 -3.92 -8.49
C VAL A 177 3.52 -3.72 -7.57
N ARG A 178 4.28 -4.78 -7.26
CA ARG A 178 5.46 -4.72 -6.37
C ARG A 178 6.57 -3.82 -6.90
N ALA A 179 6.71 -3.72 -8.23
CA ALA A 179 7.64 -2.80 -8.86
C ALA A 179 7.35 -1.32 -8.51
N GLY A 180 6.08 -0.94 -8.42
CA GLY A 180 5.66 0.39 -7.97
C GLY A 180 5.53 0.50 -6.45
N ARG A 181 5.12 -0.58 -5.77
CA ARG A 181 4.83 -0.62 -4.34
C ARG A 181 5.33 -1.92 -3.71
N SER A 182 6.59 -1.93 -3.27
CA SER A 182 7.28 -3.12 -2.75
C SER A 182 6.60 -3.81 -1.56
N CYS A 183 5.83 -3.08 -0.76
CA CYS A 183 5.08 -3.63 0.37
C CYS A 183 3.79 -4.38 -0.04
N ALA A 184 3.46 -4.46 -1.34
CA ALA A 184 2.28 -5.16 -1.83
C ALA A 184 2.31 -6.65 -1.50
N ASN A 185 1.32 -7.10 -0.74
CA ASN A 185 1.19 -8.46 -0.26
C ASN A 185 -0.28 -8.78 0.11
N PRO A 186 -1.12 -9.18 -0.87
CA PRO A 186 -2.47 -9.68 -0.57
C PRO A 186 -2.43 -10.79 0.48
N ASN A 187 -3.41 -10.82 1.38
CA ASN A 187 -3.54 -11.95 2.30
C ASN A 187 -3.82 -13.26 1.52
N LEU A 188 -3.58 -14.41 2.16
CA LEU A 188 -3.67 -15.72 1.49
C LEU A 188 -5.07 -16.04 0.93
N GLY A 189 -6.15 -15.55 1.55
CA GLY A 189 -7.50 -15.73 1.02
C GLY A 189 -7.73 -14.94 -0.26
N PHE A 190 -7.19 -13.72 -0.34
CA PHE A 190 -7.23 -12.93 -1.57
C PHE A 190 -6.34 -13.48 -2.66
N GLN A 191 -5.18 -14.07 -2.33
CA GLN A 191 -4.35 -14.77 -3.32
C GLN A 191 -5.10 -15.96 -3.93
N ARG A 192 -5.81 -16.75 -3.11
CA ARG A 192 -6.66 -17.84 -3.60
C ARG A 192 -7.79 -17.33 -4.50
N GLN A 193 -8.47 -16.25 -4.10
CA GLN A 193 -9.50 -15.61 -4.93
C GLN A 193 -8.95 -15.13 -6.29
N LEU A 194 -7.74 -14.56 -6.33
CA LEU A 194 -7.09 -14.14 -7.57
C LEU A 194 -6.68 -15.35 -8.44
N GLN A 195 -6.20 -16.43 -7.82
CA GLN A 195 -5.89 -17.66 -8.52
C GLN A 195 -7.14 -18.30 -9.12
N ASP A 196 -8.27 -18.30 -8.39
CA ASP A 196 -9.54 -18.82 -8.90
C ASP A 196 -10.10 -17.93 -10.01
N PHE A 197 -9.94 -16.60 -9.88
CA PHE A 197 -10.28 -15.64 -10.93
C PHE A 197 -9.47 -15.88 -12.21
N GLU A 198 -8.15 -16.11 -12.10
CA GLU A 198 -7.30 -16.47 -13.24
C GLU A 198 -7.79 -17.73 -13.96
N LYS A 199 -8.11 -18.78 -13.19
CA LYS A 199 -8.50 -20.08 -13.75
C LYS A 199 -9.85 -20.07 -14.44
N HIS A 200 -10.83 -19.32 -13.91
CA HIS A 200 -12.23 -19.53 -14.27
C HIS A 200 -12.91 -18.30 -14.89
N GLU A 201 -12.45 -17.08 -14.58
CA GLU A 201 -13.24 -15.87 -14.86
C GLU A 201 -12.49 -14.81 -15.68
N VAL A 202 -11.16 -14.69 -15.58
CA VAL A 202 -10.41 -13.57 -16.19
C VAL A 202 -10.60 -13.47 -17.70
N HIS A 203 -10.74 -14.59 -18.40
CA HIS A 203 -11.00 -14.60 -19.84
C HIS A 203 -12.35 -13.99 -20.19
N GLN A 204 -13.38 -14.26 -19.38
CA GLN A 204 -14.71 -13.67 -19.54
C GLN A 204 -14.66 -12.17 -19.25
N TYR A 205 -13.85 -11.75 -18.27
CA TYR A 205 -13.66 -10.33 -17.96
C TYR A 205 -12.90 -9.58 -19.08
N ARG A 206 -11.90 -10.20 -19.70
CA ARG A 206 -11.20 -9.65 -20.87
C ARG A 206 -12.15 -9.48 -22.06
N GLN A 207 -12.99 -10.48 -22.32
CA GLN A 207 -14.02 -10.42 -23.36
C GLN A 207 -15.04 -9.32 -23.07
N TRP A 208 -15.59 -9.30 -21.85
CA TRP A 208 -16.52 -8.25 -21.41
C TRP A 208 -15.92 -6.85 -21.57
N LEU A 209 -14.66 -6.65 -21.18
CA LEU A 209 -14.01 -5.34 -21.30
C LEU A 209 -13.88 -4.91 -22.77
N LYS A 210 -13.52 -5.85 -23.66
CA LYS A 210 -13.44 -5.60 -25.11
C LYS A 210 -14.82 -5.31 -25.72
N GLU A 211 -15.86 -6.00 -25.28
CA GLU A 211 -17.23 -5.78 -25.74
C GLU A 211 -17.78 -4.42 -25.29
N GLU A 212 -17.52 -4.02 -24.04
CA GLU A 212 -18.02 -2.77 -23.46
C GLU A 212 -17.27 -1.53 -23.98
N TYR A 213 -15.94 -1.60 -24.13
CA TYR A 213 -15.09 -0.43 -24.41
C TYR A 213 -14.36 -0.48 -25.76
N GLY A 214 -14.41 -1.60 -26.48
CA GLY A 214 -13.65 -1.80 -27.72
C GLY A 214 -12.15 -1.96 -27.49
N GLU A 215 -11.35 -1.55 -28.46
CA GLU A 215 -9.89 -1.53 -28.35
C GLU A 215 -9.45 -0.35 -27.47
N SER A 216 -8.76 -0.65 -26.37
CA SER A 216 -8.29 0.37 -25.43
C SER A 216 -7.14 1.19 -26.03
N PRO A 217 -7.19 2.53 -25.98
CA PRO A 217 -6.05 3.38 -26.37
C PRO A 217 -4.90 3.32 -25.35
N LEU A 218 -5.15 2.74 -24.17
CA LEU A 218 -4.15 2.59 -23.11
C LEU A 218 -3.23 1.42 -23.47
N ARG A 219 -1.92 1.68 -23.58
CA ARG A 219 -0.90 0.64 -23.87
C ARG A 219 -0.55 -0.21 -22.64
N ASP A 220 -1.57 -0.66 -21.92
CA ASP A 220 -1.44 -1.29 -20.60
C ASP A 220 -0.56 -2.55 -20.62
N ALA A 221 -0.72 -3.41 -21.63
CA ALA A 221 0.06 -4.63 -21.76
C ALA A 221 1.56 -4.36 -22.02
N GLU A 222 1.88 -3.34 -22.84
CA GLU A 222 3.28 -2.93 -23.09
C GLU A 222 3.91 -2.36 -21.82
N GLU A 223 3.21 -1.43 -21.16
CA GLU A 223 3.70 -0.78 -19.94
C GLU A 223 3.89 -1.80 -18.81
N ALA A 224 2.92 -2.70 -18.61
CA ALA A 224 3.00 -3.74 -17.58
C ALA A 224 4.17 -4.71 -17.84
N ARG A 225 4.42 -5.09 -19.10
CA ARG A 225 5.59 -5.91 -19.49
C ARG A 225 6.91 -5.20 -19.23
N ASN A 226 7.00 -3.91 -19.54
CA ASN A 226 8.19 -3.10 -19.29
C ASN A 226 8.49 -2.99 -17.78
N ILE A 227 7.46 -2.77 -16.96
CA ILE A 227 7.58 -2.72 -15.50
C ILE A 227 8.02 -4.09 -14.94
N LEU A 228 7.38 -5.17 -15.40
CA LEU A 228 7.68 -6.53 -14.98
C LEU A 228 9.11 -6.97 -15.33
N GLY A 229 9.58 -6.62 -16.54
CA GLY A 229 10.95 -6.91 -16.98
C GLY A 229 11.98 -6.27 -16.06
N LYS A 230 11.83 -4.97 -15.76
CA LYS A 230 12.70 -4.23 -14.83
C LYS A 230 12.70 -4.84 -13.43
N TYR A 231 11.54 -5.26 -12.93
CA TYR A 231 11.41 -5.91 -11.62
C TYR A 231 12.16 -7.26 -11.57
N LYS A 232 11.99 -8.11 -12.60
CA LYS A 232 12.67 -9.41 -12.69
C LYS A 232 14.20 -9.26 -12.81
N GLU A 233 14.69 -8.24 -13.51
CA GLU A 233 16.12 -7.93 -13.60
C GLU A 233 16.71 -7.54 -12.23
N GLN A 234 16.04 -6.67 -11.49
CA GLN A 234 16.47 -6.24 -10.15
C GLN A 234 16.57 -7.42 -9.17
N GLY A 235 15.56 -8.31 -9.17
CA GLY A 235 15.58 -9.52 -8.34
C GLY A 235 16.71 -10.49 -8.70
N ARG A 236 17.08 -10.60 -9.99
CA ARG A 236 18.22 -11.42 -10.42
C ARG A 236 19.56 -10.86 -9.93
N VAL A 237 19.73 -9.53 -10.00
CA VAL A 237 20.95 -8.85 -9.53
C VAL A 237 21.14 -9.04 -8.01
N GLU A 238 20.06 -8.98 -7.23
CA GLU A 238 20.12 -9.21 -5.78
C GLU A 238 20.39 -10.68 -5.41
N SER A 239 19.99 -11.62 -6.27
CA SER A 239 20.16 -13.07 -6.04
C SER A 239 21.52 -13.66 -6.47
N GLN A 240 22.41 -12.90 -7.13
CA GLN A 240 23.74 -13.41 -7.51
C GLN A 240 24.69 -13.44 -6.30
N PRO A 241 25.28 -14.61 -5.94
CA PRO A 241 26.19 -14.73 -4.79
C PRO A 241 27.59 -14.24 -5.18
N GLY A 242 27.86 -12.95 -5.00
CA GLY A 242 29.11 -12.37 -5.50
C GLY A 242 29.52 -11.03 -4.90
N ALA A 243 29.32 -10.76 -3.60
CA ALA A 243 29.92 -9.59 -2.95
C ALA A 243 30.08 -9.71 -1.42
N ARG A 244 30.97 -10.62 -1.00
CA ARG A 244 32.00 -10.47 0.07
C ARG A 244 32.35 -11.82 0.67
N ARG A 245 33.45 -12.39 0.17
CA ARG A 245 34.24 -13.41 0.86
C ARG A 245 34.84 -12.76 2.10
N TRP A 246 34.28 -13.03 3.27
CA TRP A 246 34.96 -12.71 4.53
C TRP A 246 36.15 -13.66 4.65
N SER A 247 37.35 -13.10 4.56
CA SER A 247 38.60 -13.82 4.77
C SER A 247 38.62 -14.40 6.19
N SER A 248 38.70 -15.72 6.26
CA SER A 248 39.48 -16.48 7.24
C SER A 248 39.55 -15.92 8.67
N PHE A 249 38.59 -16.23 9.53
CA PHE A 249 38.93 -16.41 10.93
C PHE A 249 39.55 -17.80 11.07
N GLN A 250 40.85 -17.85 11.34
CA GLN A 250 41.52 -19.07 11.76
C GLN A 250 40.82 -19.59 13.02
N ALA A 251 40.42 -20.86 12.99
CA ALA A 251 39.91 -21.55 14.16
C ALA A 251 40.98 -21.53 15.25
N VAL A 252 40.67 -20.92 16.39
CA VAL A 252 41.46 -21.08 17.62
C VAL A 252 41.22 -22.52 18.10
N PRO A 253 42.28 -23.32 18.35
CA PRO A 253 42.10 -24.69 18.83
C PRO A 253 41.50 -24.71 20.24
N PRO A 254 40.73 -25.74 20.63
CA PRO A 254 40.17 -25.83 21.97
C PRO A 254 41.28 -26.03 23.01
N LEU A 255 41.26 -25.21 24.06
CA LEU A 255 42.11 -25.41 25.23
C LEU A 255 41.66 -26.67 25.99
N ALA A 256 42.64 -27.52 26.30
CA ALA A 256 42.46 -28.74 27.09
C ALA A 256 42.00 -28.40 28.51
N PHE A 257 40.93 -29.05 28.96
CA PHE A 257 40.47 -28.99 30.34
C PHE A 257 41.31 -29.97 31.18
N SER A 258 42.23 -29.44 31.99
CA SER A 258 42.96 -30.23 32.98
C SER A 258 42.26 -30.16 34.33
N ASN A 259 42.14 -31.33 34.94
CA ASN A 259 41.67 -31.62 36.29
C ASN A 259 42.28 -30.70 37.36
N TYR A 260 41.44 -30.23 38.30
CA TYR A 260 41.80 -30.11 39.72
C TYR A 260 40.60 -30.48 40.59
N MET A 261 40.93 -31.20 41.66
CA MET A 261 40.09 -31.86 42.65
C MET A 261 39.47 -30.92 43.70
N THR A 262 38.42 -31.44 44.35
CA THR A 262 38.09 -31.44 45.80
C THR A 262 37.48 -30.23 46.52
N GLU A 263 36.64 -30.62 47.50
CA GLU A 263 36.03 -29.89 48.65
C GLU A 263 34.73 -29.12 48.33
N THR A 264 33.56 -29.36 48.94
CA THR A 264 33.08 -30.17 50.09
C THR A 264 31.65 -30.63 49.84
#